data_AF-A0A0G4E512-F1
#
_entry.id   AF-A0A0G4E512-F1
#
_cell.length_a   1.000
_cell.length_b   1.000
_cell.length_c   1.000
_cell.angle_alpha   90.00
_cell.angle_beta   90.00
_cell.angle_gamma   90.00
#
_symmetry.space_group_name_H-M   'P 1'
#
loop_
_entity.id
_entity.type
_entity.pdbx_description
1 polymer ?
#
loop_
_entity_poly.entity_id
_entity_poly.type
_entity_poly.pdbx_seq_one_letter_code
_entity_poly.pdbx_strand_id
1 'polypeptide(L)'
;MTNRKHLASLQISHAIGDSTLTATIDPCSFMYPDYGLQMTIMLGEQRGSLHKRLDIDTVTENLAKKLLAQVKVHDCKECSKPALDCTTVKTNQLGLCGDCINTLCEREFEQYMAGDAEELELELTAVKADGKAKGYTHFVTAVIHPAQGDDYFHYMLTKTDDSANIKRKIAKQGSQITTDYKIEVL
;
A
#
# COMPACT_ATOMS: atom_id res chain seq x y z
N MET A 1 11.18 15.96 -33.64
CA MET A 1 9.96 15.87 -32.80
C MET A 1 9.13 14.59 -32.99
N THR A 2 9.38 13.75 -34.01
CA THR A 2 8.60 12.53 -34.28
C THR A 2 8.97 11.32 -33.41
N ASN A 3 10.26 11.14 -33.08
CA ASN A 3 10.73 9.97 -32.30
C ASN A 3 10.23 9.97 -30.84
N ARG A 4 10.26 11.12 -30.15
CA ARG A 4 9.79 11.22 -28.75
C ARG A 4 8.32 10.83 -28.57
N LYS A 5 7.44 11.28 -29.47
CA LYS A 5 6.01 10.94 -29.42
C LYS A 5 5.78 9.45 -29.64
N HIS A 6 6.50 8.85 -30.58
CA HIS A 6 6.47 7.41 -30.82
C HIS A 6 6.89 6.61 -29.58
N LEU A 7 8.04 6.96 -28.99
CA LEU A 7 8.56 6.30 -27.79
C LEU A 7 7.66 6.47 -26.57
N ALA A 8 6.99 7.60 -26.41
CA ALA A 8 6.09 7.86 -25.27
C ALA A 8 4.84 6.97 -25.28
N SER A 9 4.40 6.49 -26.45
CA SER A 9 3.30 5.53 -26.59
C SER A 9 3.78 4.11 -26.92
N LEU A 10 5.10 3.87 -26.90
CA LEU A 10 5.65 2.60 -27.32
C LEU A 10 5.40 1.54 -26.26
N GLN A 11 4.74 0.45 -26.68
CA GLN A 11 4.64 -0.79 -25.94
C GLN A 11 5.37 -1.88 -26.72
N ILE A 12 6.29 -2.57 -26.06
CA ILE A 12 7.04 -3.68 -26.66
C ILE A 12 6.86 -4.94 -25.82
N SER A 13 6.97 -6.09 -26.48
CA SER A 13 6.88 -7.40 -25.83
C SER A 13 8.04 -8.29 -26.24
N HIS A 14 8.44 -9.19 -25.35
CA HIS A 14 9.49 -10.17 -25.55
C HIS A 14 9.10 -11.50 -24.90
N ALA A 15 9.10 -12.59 -25.68
CA ALA A 15 8.84 -13.92 -25.14
C ALA A 15 10.10 -14.47 -24.44
N ILE A 16 9.92 -15.05 -23.25
CA ILE A 16 10.97 -15.69 -22.46
C ILE A 16 10.43 -16.99 -21.85
N GLY A 17 10.88 -18.14 -22.39
CA GLY A 17 10.26 -19.43 -22.09
C GLY A 17 8.76 -19.42 -22.43
N ASP A 18 7.93 -19.86 -21.49
CA ASP A 18 6.46 -19.85 -21.60
C ASP A 18 5.83 -18.52 -21.15
N SER A 19 6.65 -17.51 -20.82
CA SER A 19 6.21 -16.20 -20.34
C SER A 19 6.41 -15.10 -21.38
N THR A 20 5.69 -14.00 -21.22
CA THR A 20 5.88 -12.79 -22.02
C THR A 20 6.19 -11.61 -21.11
N LEU A 21 7.33 -10.96 -21.36
CA LEU A 21 7.64 -9.66 -20.82
C LEU A 21 7.02 -8.59 -21.68
N THR A 22 6.46 -7.56 -21.06
CA THR A 22 6.07 -6.34 -21.76
C THR A 22 6.77 -5.14 -21.14
N ALA A 23 7.00 -4.09 -21.93
CA ALA A 23 7.60 -2.88 -21.43
C ALA A 23 7.01 -1.63 -22.06
N THR A 24 6.98 -0.57 -21.26
CA THR A 24 6.63 0.80 -21.65
C THR A 24 7.74 1.74 -21.19
N ILE A 25 7.92 2.86 -21.90
CA ILE A 25 8.89 3.88 -21.52
C ILE A 25 8.22 4.87 -20.56
N ASP A 26 8.84 5.09 -19.40
CA ASP A 26 8.25 5.94 -18.37
C ASP A 26 8.28 7.43 -18.78
N PRO A 27 7.21 8.20 -18.48
CA PRO A 27 7.12 9.64 -18.78
C PRO A 27 8.30 10.46 -18.28
N CYS A 28 8.90 10.05 -17.14
CA CYS A 28 10.07 10.70 -16.55
C CYS A 28 11.25 10.83 -17.51
N SER A 29 11.40 9.87 -18.45
CA SER A 29 12.44 9.89 -19.49
C SER A 29 12.32 11.09 -20.44
N PHE A 30 11.14 11.70 -20.55
CA PHE A 30 10.87 12.84 -21.43
C PHE A 30 10.75 14.17 -20.69
N MET A 31 10.43 14.12 -19.38
CA MET A 31 10.18 15.31 -18.56
C MET A 31 11.46 15.94 -18.03
N TYR A 32 12.45 15.11 -17.66
CA TYR A 32 13.64 15.56 -16.96
C TYR A 32 14.87 15.43 -17.86
N PRO A 33 15.56 16.55 -18.20
CA PRO A 33 16.87 16.50 -18.82
C PRO A 33 17.83 15.63 -17.99
N ASP A 34 18.69 14.86 -18.64
CA ASP A 34 19.69 13.97 -18.03
C ASP A 34 19.14 12.79 -17.20
N TYR A 35 17.83 12.59 -17.13
CA TYR A 35 17.24 11.43 -16.44
C TYR A 35 17.58 10.12 -17.14
N GLY A 36 17.65 10.15 -18.47
CA GLY A 36 17.90 8.98 -19.31
C GLY A 36 16.65 8.13 -19.56
N LEU A 37 16.84 6.94 -20.12
CA LEU A 37 15.78 5.99 -20.44
C LEU A 37 15.38 5.19 -19.20
N GLN A 38 14.10 5.28 -18.82
CA GLN A 38 13.48 4.37 -17.86
C GLN A 38 12.36 3.58 -18.54
N MET A 39 12.36 2.27 -18.31
CA MET A 39 11.34 1.37 -18.80
C MET A 39 10.66 0.67 -17.63
N THR A 40 9.33 0.72 -17.58
CA THR A 40 8.54 -0.17 -16.73
C THR A 40 8.45 -1.52 -17.43
N ILE A 41 8.85 -2.59 -16.76
CA ILE A 41 8.82 -3.97 -17.25
C ILE A 41 7.73 -4.73 -16.50
N MET A 42 6.91 -5.50 -17.22
CA MET A 42 5.85 -6.32 -16.66
C MET A 42 6.04 -7.80 -17.01
N LEU A 43 5.81 -8.68 -16.05
CA LEU A 43 5.70 -10.14 -16.21
C LEU A 43 4.38 -10.59 -15.58
N GLY A 44 3.32 -10.70 -16.39
CA GLY A 44 1.96 -10.80 -15.84
C GLY A 44 1.64 -9.58 -14.98
N GLU A 45 1.31 -9.80 -13.71
CA GLU A 45 1.06 -8.74 -12.73
C GLU A 45 2.32 -8.19 -12.05
N GLN A 46 3.48 -8.82 -12.29
CA GLN A 46 4.73 -8.39 -11.69
C GLN A 46 5.27 -7.13 -12.37
N ARG A 47 5.85 -6.22 -11.58
CA ARG A 47 6.42 -4.97 -12.07
C ARG A 47 7.90 -4.85 -11.69
N GLY A 48 8.70 -4.47 -12.66
CA GLY A 48 10.10 -4.06 -12.49
C GLY A 48 10.39 -2.77 -13.22
N SER A 49 11.53 -2.16 -12.93
CA SER A 49 12.02 -0.98 -13.63
C SER A 49 13.44 -1.22 -14.15
N LEU A 50 13.68 -0.83 -15.40
CA LEU A 50 15.00 -0.85 -16.02
C LEU A 50 15.39 0.58 -16.35
N HIS A 51 16.45 1.07 -15.71
CA HIS A 51 16.94 2.44 -15.89
C HIS A 51 18.33 2.43 -16.52
N LYS A 52 18.52 3.26 -17.55
CA LYS A 52 19.79 3.44 -18.25
C LYS A 52 20.02 4.93 -18.50
N ARG A 53 21.24 5.41 -18.25
CA ARG A 53 21.67 6.78 -18.59
C ARG A 53 21.92 6.93 -20.09
N LEU A 54 20.86 6.76 -20.87
CA LEU A 54 20.83 6.94 -22.33
C LEU A 54 19.98 8.14 -22.64
N ASP A 55 20.51 9.08 -23.43
CA ASP A 55 19.74 10.23 -23.88
C ASP A 55 18.54 9.75 -24.71
N ILE A 56 17.34 10.12 -24.26
CA ILE A 56 16.07 9.72 -24.85
C ILE A 56 15.95 10.12 -26.33
N ASP A 57 16.64 11.17 -26.76
CA ASP A 57 16.65 11.60 -28.16
C ASP A 57 17.40 10.62 -29.08
N THR A 58 18.34 9.87 -28.51
CA THR A 58 19.13 8.86 -29.22
C THR A 58 18.53 7.46 -29.13
N VAL A 59 17.55 7.25 -28.24
CA VAL A 59 16.90 5.96 -28.08
C VAL A 59 16.05 5.62 -29.30
N THR A 60 16.14 4.37 -29.72
CA THR A 60 15.30 3.80 -30.78
C THR A 60 14.47 2.66 -30.22
N GLU A 61 13.37 2.33 -30.88
CA GLU A 61 12.56 1.15 -30.55
C GLU A 61 13.40 -0.14 -30.55
N ASN A 62 14.33 -0.28 -31.50
CA ASN A 62 15.22 -1.44 -31.56
C ASN A 62 16.16 -1.52 -30.34
N LEU A 63 16.65 -0.37 -29.85
CA LEU A 63 17.44 -0.32 -28.63
C LEU A 63 16.59 -0.72 -27.41
N ALA A 64 15.36 -0.22 -27.31
CA ALA A 64 14.43 -0.61 -26.24
C ALA A 64 14.13 -2.13 -26.27
N LYS A 65 13.91 -2.70 -27.46
CA LYS A 65 13.74 -4.16 -27.64
C LYS A 65 14.98 -4.95 -27.21
N LYS A 66 16.18 -4.48 -27.54
CA LYS A 66 17.45 -5.10 -27.10
C LYS A 66 17.67 -5.01 -25.59
N LEU A 67 17.20 -3.94 -24.94
CA LEU A 67 17.26 -3.80 -23.49
C LEU A 67 16.25 -4.74 -22.81
N LEU A 68 15.03 -4.83 -23.33
CA LEU A 68 14.02 -5.76 -22.83
C LEU A 68 14.49 -7.21 -22.91
N ALA A 69 15.16 -7.60 -23.99
CA ALA A 69 15.70 -8.96 -24.16
C ALA A 69 16.83 -9.32 -23.16
N GLN A 70 17.37 -8.36 -22.42
CA GLN A 70 18.37 -8.62 -21.37
C GLN A 70 17.72 -8.87 -20.00
N VAL A 71 16.42 -8.59 -19.86
CA VAL A 71 15.69 -8.86 -18.63
C VAL A 71 15.57 -10.36 -18.46
N LYS A 72 15.97 -10.84 -17.29
CA LYS A 72 15.90 -12.25 -16.92
C LYS A 72 14.68 -12.52 -16.07
N VAL A 73 14.26 -13.77 -16.14
CA VAL A 73 13.22 -14.36 -15.30
C VAL A 73 13.86 -15.57 -14.63
N HIS A 74 13.52 -15.81 -13.38
CA HIS A 74 13.96 -16.95 -12.60
C HIS A 74 12.77 -17.62 -11.92
N ASP A 75 13.00 -18.77 -11.31
CA ASP A 75 11.96 -19.47 -10.58
C ASP A 75 11.71 -18.75 -9.24
N CYS A 76 10.43 -18.51 -8.93
CA CYS A 76 9.99 -17.99 -7.64
C CYS A 76 10.52 -18.88 -6.52
N LYS A 77 11.08 -18.26 -5.48
CA LYS A 77 11.69 -18.97 -4.34
C LYS A 77 10.72 -19.86 -3.56
N GLU A 78 9.40 -19.59 -3.65
CA GLU A 78 8.36 -20.29 -2.88
C GLU A 78 7.60 -21.34 -3.69
N CYS A 79 7.28 -21.04 -4.96
CA CYS A 79 6.36 -21.86 -5.75
C CYS A 79 6.88 -22.23 -7.14
N SER A 80 8.12 -21.86 -7.47
CA SER A 80 8.78 -22.10 -8.76
C SER A 80 8.09 -21.49 -9.99
N LYS A 81 7.02 -20.71 -9.82
CA LYS A 81 6.42 -19.91 -10.92
C LYS A 81 7.42 -18.85 -11.41
N PRO A 82 7.32 -18.39 -12.67
CA PRO A 82 8.18 -17.34 -13.20
C PRO A 82 8.16 -16.05 -12.35
N ALA A 83 9.34 -15.53 -12.02
CA ALA A 83 9.55 -14.30 -11.26
C ALA A 83 10.61 -13.39 -11.91
N LEU A 84 10.45 -12.06 -11.78
CA LEU A 84 11.43 -11.10 -12.31
C LEU A 84 12.78 -11.21 -11.58
N ASP A 85 13.87 -11.32 -12.34
CA ASP A 85 15.22 -11.37 -11.79
C ASP A 85 15.72 -9.97 -11.38
N CYS A 86 15.86 -9.77 -10.07
CA CYS A 86 16.29 -8.50 -9.47
C CYS A 86 17.73 -8.08 -9.82
N THR A 87 18.53 -8.96 -10.44
CA THR A 87 19.85 -8.61 -10.96
C THR A 87 19.79 -7.87 -12.30
N THR A 88 18.66 -7.97 -13.01
CA THR A 88 18.47 -7.36 -14.34
C THR A 88 17.46 -6.22 -14.35
N VAL A 89 16.53 -6.22 -13.40
CA VAL A 89 15.54 -5.16 -13.20
C VAL A 89 15.49 -4.76 -11.73
N LYS A 90 15.27 -3.47 -11.46
CA LYS A 90 15.00 -3.00 -10.12
C LYS A 90 13.55 -3.30 -9.75
N THR A 91 13.35 -4.16 -8.76
CA THR A 91 12.05 -4.54 -8.21
C THR A 91 12.18 -4.80 -6.71
N ASN A 92 11.09 -4.60 -5.96
CA ASN A 92 10.98 -4.91 -4.54
C ASN A 92 10.32 -6.28 -4.29
N GLN A 93 10.15 -7.10 -5.33
CA GLN A 93 9.45 -8.39 -5.23
C GLN A 93 10.29 -9.53 -4.62
N LEU A 94 11.52 -9.26 -4.16
CA LEU A 94 12.37 -10.19 -3.40
C LEU A 94 12.70 -11.54 -4.09
N GLY A 95 12.48 -11.64 -5.40
CA GLY A 95 12.59 -12.89 -6.17
C GLY A 95 11.38 -13.81 -5.99
N LEU A 96 10.23 -13.25 -5.67
CA LEU A 96 8.93 -13.91 -5.60
C LEU A 96 8.11 -13.55 -6.84
N CYS A 97 7.22 -14.47 -7.24
CA CYS A 97 6.19 -14.13 -8.22
C CYS A 97 5.11 -13.22 -7.60
N GLY A 98 4.22 -12.68 -8.44
CA GLY A 98 3.13 -11.78 -8.03
C GLY A 98 2.27 -12.33 -6.89
N ASP A 99 1.83 -13.58 -6.99
CA ASP A 99 1.00 -14.20 -5.94
C ASP A 99 1.74 -14.28 -4.60
N CYS A 100 2.99 -14.77 -4.62
CA CYS A 100 3.76 -14.99 -3.41
C CYS A 100 4.16 -13.68 -2.71
N ILE A 101 4.49 -12.62 -3.46
CA ILE A 101 4.77 -11.31 -2.85
C ILE A 101 3.50 -10.72 -2.24
N ASN A 102 2.33 -10.87 -2.88
CA ASN A 102 1.07 -10.38 -2.34
C ASN A 102 0.71 -11.11 -1.04
N THR A 103 0.82 -12.44 -1.01
CA THR A 103 0.63 -13.22 0.23
C THR A 103 1.61 -12.83 1.33
N LEU A 104 2.87 -12.54 0.99
CA LEU A 104 3.84 -12.01 1.96
C LEU A 104 3.38 -10.66 2.53
N CYS A 105 3.00 -9.72 1.66
CA CYS A 105 2.52 -8.40 2.07
C CYS A 105 1.24 -8.47 2.92
N GLU A 106 0.29 -9.33 2.55
CA GLU A 106 -0.93 -9.57 3.34
C GLU A 106 -0.60 -10.07 4.74
N ARG A 107 0.29 -11.06 4.85
CA ARG A 107 0.73 -11.59 6.15
C ARG A 107 1.45 -10.55 6.99
N GLU A 108 2.35 -9.77 6.40
CA GLU A 108 3.06 -8.70 7.13
C GLU A 108 2.10 -7.60 7.58
N PHE A 109 1.12 -7.26 6.74
CA PHE A 109 0.07 -6.30 7.09
C PHE A 109 -0.81 -6.82 8.24
N GLU A 110 -1.24 -8.07 8.20
CA GLU A 110 -2.01 -8.71 9.28
C GLU A 110 -1.23 -8.70 10.60
N GLN A 111 0.06 -9.02 10.57
CA GLN A 111 0.93 -8.99 11.76
C GLN A 111 1.06 -7.58 12.32
N TYR A 112 1.27 -6.58 11.45
CA TYR A 112 1.33 -5.18 11.84
C TYR A 112 0.02 -4.74 12.51
N MET A 113 -1.13 -5.02 11.87
CA MET A 113 -2.45 -4.67 12.41
C MET A 113 -2.76 -5.38 13.73
N ALA A 114 -2.32 -6.63 13.89
CA ALA A 114 -2.46 -7.36 15.16
C ALA A 114 -1.64 -6.72 16.28
N GLY A 115 -0.42 -6.24 15.98
CA GLY A 115 0.42 -5.51 16.93
C GLY A 115 -0.21 -4.18 17.37
N ASP A 116 -0.69 -3.38 16.42
CA ASP A 116 -1.39 -2.11 16.71
C ASP A 116 -2.65 -2.35 17.56
N ALA A 117 -3.38 -3.44 17.30
CA ALA A 117 -4.56 -3.81 18.08
C ALA A 117 -4.20 -4.22 19.52
N GLU A 118 -3.12 -4.99 19.71
CA GLU A 118 -2.62 -5.37 21.05
C GLU A 118 -2.15 -4.15 21.84
N GLU A 119 -1.42 -3.23 21.20
CA GLU A 119 -0.97 -1.98 21.84
C GLU A 119 -2.16 -1.12 22.28
N LEU A 120 -3.15 -0.93 21.41
CA LEU A 120 -4.37 -0.22 21.75
C LEU A 120 -5.13 -0.90 22.90
N GLU A 121 -5.23 -2.23 22.93
CA GLU A 121 -5.87 -2.96 24.02
C GLU A 121 -5.15 -2.74 25.36
N LEU A 122 -3.82 -2.73 25.37
CA LEU A 122 -3.00 -2.44 26.55
C LEU A 122 -3.21 -1.01 27.04
N GLU A 123 -3.20 -0.02 26.14
CA GLU A 123 -3.47 1.38 26.46
C GLU A 123 -4.87 1.56 27.06
N LEU A 124 -5.89 0.98 26.42
CA LEU A 124 -7.26 1.05 26.89
C LEU A 124 -7.42 0.38 28.24
N THR A 125 -6.75 -0.75 28.48
CA THR A 125 -6.74 -1.43 29.78
C THR A 125 -6.15 -0.53 30.87
N ALA A 126 -5.05 0.16 30.59
CA ALA A 126 -4.44 1.10 31.53
C ALA A 126 -5.35 2.31 31.82
N VAL A 127 -5.97 2.89 30.79
CA VAL A 127 -6.94 3.99 30.93
C VAL A 127 -8.16 3.56 31.75
N LYS A 128 -8.69 2.36 31.53
CA LYS A 128 -9.81 1.81 32.30
C LYS A 128 -9.44 1.61 33.77
N ALA A 129 -8.25 1.07 34.06
CA ALA A 129 -7.77 0.86 35.42
C ALA A 129 -7.57 2.19 36.17
N ASP A 130 -6.92 3.19 35.55
CA ASP A 130 -6.77 4.54 36.10
C ASP A 130 -8.13 5.23 36.31
N GLY A 131 -9.04 5.09 35.35
CA GLY A 131 -10.42 5.57 35.44
C GLY A 131 -11.14 4.98 36.65
N LYS A 132 -11.04 3.67 36.87
CA LYS A 132 -11.61 2.99 38.04
C LYS A 132 -11.04 3.54 39.34
N ALA A 133 -9.72 3.73 39.42
CA ALA A 133 -9.07 4.33 40.59
C ALA A 133 -9.53 5.77 40.88
N LYS A 134 -9.90 6.53 39.84
CA LYS A 134 -10.47 7.89 39.92
C LYS A 134 -11.98 7.92 40.17
N GLY A 135 -12.61 6.75 40.35
CA GLY A 135 -14.03 6.61 40.65
C GLY A 135 -14.95 6.80 39.45
N TYR A 136 -14.45 6.60 38.23
CA TYR A 136 -15.31 6.36 37.07
C TYR A 136 -15.88 4.95 37.13
N THR A 137 -17.10 4.78 36.64
CA THR A 137 -17.86 3.51 36.74
C THR A 137 -18.12 2.87 35.39
N HIS A 138 -17.97 3.63 34.30
CA HIS A 138 -18.21 3.15 32.95
C HIS A 138 -17.16 3.69 31.98
N PHE A 139 -16.90 2.90 30.96
CA PHE A 139 -16.08 3.24 29.80
C PHE A 139 -16.94 3.14 28.54
N VAL A 140 -16.94 4.20 27.74
CA VAL A 140 -17.75 4.31 26.53
C VAL A 140 -16.83 4.33 25.33
N THR A 141 -17.06 3.43 24.39
CA THR A 141 -16.45 3.43 23.06
C THR A 141 -17.51 3.91 22.08
N ALA A 142 -17.30 5.06 21.45
CA ALA A 142 -18.22 5.62 20.45
C ALA A 142 -17.54 5.69 19.08
N VAL A 143 -18.30 5.45 18.01
CA VAL A 143 -17.88 5.82 16.65
C VAL A 143 -18.38 7.24 16.39
N ILE A 144 -17.48 8.13 16.02
CA ILE A 144 -17.81 9.50 15.62
C ILE A 144 -17.91 9.51 14.10
N HIS A 145 -19.07 9.94 13.61
CA HIS A 145 -19.36 10.12 12.19
C HIS A 145 -19.39 11.62 11.87
N PRO A 146 -18.25 12.26 11.58
CA PRO A 146 -18.22 13.70 11.32
C PRO A 146 -19.00 14.06 10.04
N ALA A 147 -19.39 15.32 9.90
CA ALA A 147 -20.06 15.79 8.67
C ALA A 147 -19.14 15.72 7.42
N GLN A 148 -17.82 15.74 7.64
CA GLN A 148 -16.79 15.62 6.62
C GLN A 148 -15.61 14.82 7.19
N GLY A 149 -15.03 13.94 6.37
CA GLY A 149 -13.92 13.07 6.76
C GLY A 149 -14.37 11.64 7.10
N ASP A 150 -13.43 10.86 7.61
CA ASP A 150 -13.64 9.46 7.95
C ASP A 150 -14.14 9.29 9.39
N ASP A 151 -14.81 8.16 9.63
CA ASP A 151 -15.25 7.74 10.95
C ASP A 151 -14.04 7.45 11.86
N TYR A 152 -14.17 7.74 13.16
CA TYR A 152 -13.12 7.44 14.14
C TYR A 152 -13.67 7.04 15.50
N PHE A 153 -12.91 6.24 16.25
CA PHE A 153 -13.27 5.87 17.61
C PHE A 153 -12.96 6.98 18.61
N HIS A 154 -13.89 7.22 19.54
CA HIS A 154 -13.70 8.08 20.69
C HIS A 154 -14.00 7.33 21.99
N TYR A 155 -13.01 7.32 22.88
CA TYR A 155 -13.04 6.61 24.15
C TYR A 155 -13.29 7.60 25.30
N MET A 156 -14.29 7.33 26.14
CA MET A 156 -14.69 8.23 27.23
C MET A 156 -14.92 7.49 28.54
N LEU A 157 -14.37 8.03 29.63
CA LEU A 157 -14.72 7.62 30.98
C LEU A 157 -15.93 8.41 31.50
N THR A 158 -16.86 7.73 32.17
CA THR A 158 -18.06 8.38 32.75
C THR A 158 -18.47 7.72 34.07
N LYS A 159 -19.20 8.48 34.90
CA LYS A 159 -19.75 8.01 36.18
C LYS A 159 -21.21 7.54 36.06
N THR A 160 -21.78 7.63 34.86
CA THR A 160 -23.18 7.33 34.58
C THR A 160 -23.31 6.70 33.19
N ASP A 161 -24.24 5.77 33.07
CA ASP A 161 -24.72 5.14 31.83
C ASP A 161 -25.90 5.89 31.18
N ASP A 162 -26.23 7.10 31.66
CA ASP A 162 -27.31 7.91 31.10
C ASP A 162 -27.08 8.18 29.61
N SER A 163 -27.92 7.54 28.78
CA SER A 163 -27.86 7.64 27.31
C SER A 163 -27.98 9.08 26.83
N ALA A 164 -28.78 9.93 27.49
CA ALA A 164 -28.90 11.32 27.09
C ALA A 164 -27.60 12.10 27.32
N ASN A 165 -26.90 11.85 28.43
CA ASN A 165 -25.58 12.42 28.69
C ASN A 165 -24.54 11.96 27.67
N ILE A 166 -24.49 10.67 27.39
CA ILE A 166 -23.52 10.08 26.46
C ILE A 166 -23.74 10.61 25.04
N LYS A 167 -24.98 10.63 24.55
CA LYS A 167 -25.34 11.22 23.25
C LYS A 167 -24.93 12.68 23.13
N ARG A 168 -25.12 13.49 24.19
CA ARG A 168 -24.65 14.89 24.20
C ARG A 168 -23.14 14.99 24.10
N LYS A 169 -22.38 14.09 24.75
CA LYS A 169 -20.91 14.07 24.65
C LYS A 169 -20.47 13.67 23.24
N ILE A 170 -21.10 12.67 22.63
CA ILE A 170 -20.83 12.24 21.25
C ILE A 170 -21.13 13.37 20.25
N ALA A 171 -22.28 14.06 20.40
CA ALA A 171 -22.63 15.20 19.55
C ALA A 171 -21.62 16.35 19.66
N LYS A 172 -21.05 16.60 20.85
CA LYS A 172 -20.00 17.62 21.06
C LYS A 172 -18.70 17.30 20.33
N GLN A 173 -18.44 16.03 20.02
CA GLN A 173 -17.31 15.62 19.17
C GLN A 173 -17.62 15.81 17.68
N GLY A 174 -18.79 16.34 17.31
CA GLY A 174 -19.15 16.62 15.92
C GLY A 174 -19.82 15.45 15.19
N SER A 175 -20.17 14.37 15.89
CA SER A 175 -20.82 13.22 15.26
C SER A 175 -22.25 13.55 14.78
N GLN A 176 -22.58 13.13 13.56
CA GLN A 176 -23.93 13.13 13.00
C GLN A 176 -24.80 12.00 13.56
N ILE A 177 -24.19 10.89 13.97
CA ILE A 177 -24.87 9.73 14.57
C ILE A 177 -24.42 9.61 16.03
N THR A 178 -25.34 9.83 16.96
CA THR A 178 -25.02 9.82 18.40
C THR A 178 -25.32 8.49 19.09
N THR A 179 -25.82 7.50 18.35
CA THR A 179 -26.27 6.21 18.87
C THR A 179 -25.27 5.09 18.66
N ASP A 180 -24.21 5.32 17.87
CA ASP A 180 -23.18 4.31 17.61
C ASP A 180 -22.13 4.33 18.72
N TYR A 181 -22.46 3.65 19.82
CA TYR A 181 -21.54 3.49 20.94
C TYR A 181 -21.86 2.23 21.75
N LYS A 182 -20.84 1.75 22.47
CA LYS A 182 -20.93 0.68 23.47
C LYS A 182 -20.52 1.22 24.84
N ILE A 183 -21.19 0.76 25.88
CA ILE A 183 -20.82 1.01 27.28
C ILE A 183 -20.29 -0.28 27.89
N GLU A 184 -19.20 -0.17 28.64
CA GLU A 184 -18.63 -1.22 29.47
C GLU A 184 -18.57 -0.72 30.92
N VAL A 185 -18.91 -1.57 31.90
CA VAL A 185 -18.78 -1.26 33.33
C VAL A 185 -17.35 -1.56 33.78
N LEU A 186 -16.76 -0.66 34.58
CA LEU A 186 -15.37 -0.72 35.05
C LEU A 186 -15.16 -1.49 36.37
#